data_AF-A0A7S1X507-F1
#
_entry.id   AF-A0A7S1X507-F1
#
_cell.length_a   1.000
_cell.length_b   1.000
_cell.length_c   1.000
_cell.angle_alpha   90.00
_cell.angle_beta   90.00
_cell.angle_gamma   90.00
#
_symmetry.space_group_name_H-M   'P 1'
#
loop_
_entity.id
_entity.type
_entity.pdbx_description
1 polymer ?
#
loop_
_entity_poly.entity_id
_entity_poly.type
_entity_poly.pdbx_seq_one_letter_code
_entity_poly.pdbx_strand_id
1 'polypeptide(L)'
;HNANRTPDMQYFLTVFTDGGDNASRTHTLETVRQALASPGVPNFNFFVISAGLDEYTKALLDSLATKPNCKHLPAGSVSKEDLDKAFKQFTARMVELLEVKIVSKPGSQPAMGSVLRGMQQMTLTGGG
;
A
#
# COMPACT_ATOMS: atom_id res chain seq x y z
N HIS A 1 -15.47 -2.43 -24.80
CA HIS A 1 -15.07 -1.19 -24.11
C HIS A 1 -13.91 -1.49 -23.16
N ASN A 2 -12.68 -1.20 -23.59
CA ASN A 2 -11.51 -1.20 -22.70
C ASN A 2 -11.50 0.13 -21.95
N ALA A 3 -12.05 0.13 -20.74
CA ALA A 3 -11.85 1.24 -19.81
C ALA A 3 -10.35 1.33 -19.52
N ASN A 4 -9.77 2.49 -19.84
CA ASN A 4 -8.46 2.92 -19.37
C ASN A 4 -8.37 2.66 -17.86
N ARG A 5 -7.76 1.53 -17.46
CA ARG A 5 -7.22 1.38 -16.11
C ARG A 5 -6.02 2.32 -16.06
N THR A 6 -6.23 3.53 -15.58
CA THR A 6 -5.13 4.24 -14.92
C THR A 6 -4.55 3.25 -13.90
N PRO A 7 -3.24 2.98 -13.91
CA PRO A 7 -2.64 2.14 -12.88
C PRO A 7 -3.09 2.68 -11.52
N ASP A 8 -3.51 1.79 -10.61
CA ASP A 8 -3.98 2.16 -9.27
C ASP A 8 -2.88 2.95 -8.57
N MET A 9 -2.96 4.28 -8.68
CA MET A 9 -1.91 5.17 -8.25
C MET A 9 -1.85 5.15 -6.73
N GLN A 10 -0.68 4.83 -6.18
CA GLN A 10 -0.43 4.83 -4.74
C GLN A 10 0.07 6.21 -4.32
N TYR A 11 -0.54 6.78 -3.30
CA TYR A 11 -0.12 8.06 -2.73
C TYR A 11 0.58 7.80 -1.40
N PHE A 12 1.74 8.43 -1.19
CA PHE A 12 2.53 8.27 0.03
C PHE A 12 2.82 9.63 0.63
N LEU A 13 2.51 9.78 1.92
CA LEU A 13 2.94 10.90 2.74
C LEU A 13 3.84 10.36 3.85
N THR A 14 5.12 10.74 3.83
CA THR A 14 6.08 10.38 4.86
C THR A 14 6.52 11.61 5.63
N VAL A 15 6.38 11.57 6.95
CA VAL A 15 6.75 12.64 7.87
C VAL A 15 7.94 12.19 8.71
N PHE A 16 8.97 13.04 8.79
CA PHE A 16 10.10 12.88 9.68
C PHE A 16 9.98 13.93 10.78
N THR A 17 10.01 13.52 12.05
CA THR A 17 9.85 14.44 13.18
C THR A 17 10.68 14.03 14.38
N ASP A 18 11.24 15.00 15.08
CA ASP A 18 11.91 14.83 16.36
C ASP A 18 11.03 15.21 17.55
N GLY A 19 9.74 15.52 17.30
CA GLY A 19 8.82 15.99 18.34
C GLY A 19 9.09 17.40 18.83
N GLY A 20 10.00 18.14 18.17
CA GLY A 20 10.26 19.54 18.46
C GLY A 20 9.00 20.36 18.26
N ASP A 21 8.39 20.76 19.37
CA ASP A 21 7.13 21.46 19.44
C ASP A 21 7.19 22.80 18.68
N ASN A 22 6.46 22.86 17.56
CA ASN A 22 5.90 24.10 17.09
C ASN A 22 4.39 23.89 17.10
N ALA A 23 3.76 24.23 18.22
CA ALA A 23 2.32 24.22 18.41
C ALA A 23 1.61 24.78 17.17
N SER A 24 1.16 23.88 16.29
CA SER A 24 0.36 24.24 15.14
C SER A 24 -0.98 24.68 15.70
N ARG A 25 -1.15 26.00 15.84
CA ARG A 25 -2.38 26.61 16.36
C ARG A 25 -3.61 26.33 15.47
N THR A 26 -3.39 25.81 14.27
CA THR A 26 -4.40 25.70 13.21
C THR A 26 -5.08 24.34 13.17
N HIS A 27 -4.39 23.25 13.49
CA HIS A 27 -4.95 21.90 13.37
C HIS A 27 -4.65 21.06 14.61
N THR A 28 -5.70 20.54 15.22
CA THR A 28 -5.59 19.61 16.35
C THR A 28 -5.18 18.22 15.86
N LEU A 29 -4.60 17.41 16.75
CA LEU A 29 -4.33 15.99 16.50
C LEU A 29 -5.59 15.26 16.00
N GLU A 30 -6.76 15.62 16.54
CA GLU A 30 -8.03 15.06 16.12
C GLU A 30 -8.38 15.41 14.67
N THR A 31 -8.08 16.64 14.23
CA THR A 31 -8.27 17.05 12.83
C THR A 31 -7.38 16.23 11.89
N VAL A 32 -6.12 15.99 12.29
CA VAL A 32 -5.19 15.14 11.52
C VAL A 32 -5.70 13.69 11.49
N ARG A 33 -6.14 13.16 12.62
CA ARG A 33 -6.71 11.81 12.71
C ARG A 33 -7.90 11.65 11.78
N GLN A 34 -8.82 12.62 11.74
CA GLN A 34 -9.97 12.61 10.85
C GLN A 34 -9.57 12.67 9.37
N ALA A 35 -8.58 13.50 9.03
CA ALA A 35 -8.05 13.58 7.66
C ALA A 35 -7.42 12.25 7.22
N LEU A 36 -6.65 11.57 8.07
CA LEU A 36 -6.10 10.24 7.79
C LEU A 36 -7.18 9.15 7.74
N ALA A 37 -8.26 9.33 8.52
CA ALA A 37 -9.42 8.44 8.50
C ALA A 37 -10.24 8.57 7.20
N SER A 38 -10.18 9.69 6.48
CA SER A 38 -10.83 9.85 5.18
C SER A 38 -10.07 10.84 4.29
N PRO A 39 -8.94 10.41 3.67
CA PRO A 39 -8.02 11.31 2.98
C PRO A 39 -8.54 11.87 1.65
N GLY A 40 -9.76 11.50 1.23
CA GLY A 40 -10.35 11.94 -0.04
C GLY A 40 -9.70 11.37 -1.30
N VAL A 41 -8.55 10.69 -1.17
CA VAL A 41 -7.83 10.02 -2.24
C VAL A 41 -7.76 8.50 -1.99
N PRO A 42 -7.99 7.66 -3.02
CA PRO A 42 -7.83 6.21 -2.90
C PRO A 42 -6.34 5.86 -2.73
N ASN A 43 -6.06 4.70 -2.12
CA ASN A 43 -4.69 4.17 -1.97
C ASN A 43 -3.69 5.15 -1.32
N PHE A 44 -4.16 5.96 -0.38
CA PHE A 44 -3.31 6.86 0.41
C PHE A 44 -2.63 6.10 1.54
N ASN A 45 -1.33 6.29 1.69
CA ASN A 45 -0.51 5.66 2.71
C ASN A 45 0.23 6.75 3.49
N PHE A 46 0.25 6.62 4.81
CA PHE A 46 0.85 7.59 5.71
C PHE A 46 1.90 6.93 6.59
N PHE A 47 3.08 7.52 6.64
CA PHE A 47 4.19 7.06 7.45
C PHE A 47 4.73 8.20 8.30
N VAL A 48 4.97 7.94 9.58
CA VAL A 48 5.67 8.84 10.47
C VAL A 48 6.90 8.14 10.99
N ILE A 49 8.08 8.70 10.73
CA ILE A 49 9.35 8.25 11.30
C ILE A 49 9.74 9.28 12.35
N SER A 50 9.90 8.84 13.59
CA SER A 50 10.18 9.73 14.70
C SER A 50 11.44 9.35 15.46
N ALA A 51 12.13 10.35 16.02
CA ALA A 51 13.34 10.12 16.80
C ALA A 51 13.38 11.04 18.03
N GLY A 52 13.86 10.55 19.17
CA GLY A 52 14.05 11.39 20.36
C GLY A 52 12.77 11.91 21.02
N LEU A 53 11.62 11.26 20.77
CA LEU A 53 10.34 11.63 21.37
C LEU A 53 10.26 11.23 22.84
N ASP A 54 9.54 12.02 23.62
CA ASP A 54 9.01 11.58 24.90
C ASP A 54 7.88 10.55 24.72
N GLU A 55 7.59 9.77 25.76
CA GLU A 55 6.57 8.70 25.71
C GLU A 55 5.16 9.22 25.43
N TYR A 56 4.83 10.46 25.85
CA TYR A 56 3.53 11.04 25.58
C TYR A 56 3.37 11.36 24.09
N THR A 57 4.34 12.08 23.50
CA THR A 57 4.32 12.40 22.06
C THR A 57 4.34 11.14 21.19
N LYS A 58 5.11 10.13 21.57
CA LYS A 58 5.13 8.82 20.93
C LYS A 58 3.75 8.15 20.95
N ALA A 59 3.08 8.11 22.10
CA ALA A 59 1.74 7.54 22.22
C ALA A 59 0.70 8.31 21.37
N LEU A 60 0.85 9.63 21.24
CA LEU A 60 0.00 10.42 20.35
C LEU A 60 0.19 10.04 18.88
N LEU A 61 1.43 9.88 18.41
CA LEU A 61 1.71 9.45 17.04
C LEU A 61 1.27 8.01 16.78
N ASP A 62 1.44 7.11 17.76
CA ASP A 62 0.90 5.75 17.69
C ASP A 62 -0.63 5.78 17.51
N SER A 63 -1.31 6.72 18.17
CA SER A 63 -2.76 6.91 18.04
C SER A 63 -3.21 7.44 16.67
N LEU A 64 -2.29 7.91 15.81
CA LEU A 64 -2.58 8.28 14.42
C LEU A 64 -2.48 7.08 13.47
N ALA A 65 -1.79 6.00 13.87
CA ALA A 65 -1.65 4.78 13.09
C ALA A 65 -2.88 3.86 13.19
N THR A 66 -4.09 4.42 13.01
CA THR A 66 -5.37 3.72 13.22
C THR A 66 -5.77 2.79 12.09
N LYS A 67 -5.12 2.90 10.93
CA LYS A 67 -5.42 2.11 9.74
C LYS A 67 -4.23 1.25 9.30
N PRO A 68 -4.48 0.16 8.54
CA PRO A 68 -3.40 -0.67 7.99
C PRO A 68 -2.37 0.10 7.15
N ASN A 69 -2.80 1.16 6.47
CA ASN A 69 -1.99 2.03 5.60
C ASN A 69 -1.43 3.28 6.32
N CYS A 70 -1.62 3.40 7.64
CA CYS A 70 -1.05 4.47 8.46
C CYS A 70 -0.10 3.83 9.48
N LYS A 71 1.17 4.25 9.51
CA LYS A 71 2.19 3.66 10.38
C LYS A 71 3.04 4.71 11.06
N HIS A 72 3.32 4.46 12.33
CA HIS A 72 4.35 5.14 13.09
C HIS A 72 5.56 4.19 13.26
N LEU A 73 6.75 4.70 12.98
CA LEU A 73 8.03 4.00 12.99
C LEU A 73 9.00 4.74 13.92
N PRO A 74 8.97 4.47 15.23
CA PRO A 74 9.86 5.13 16.17
C PRO A 74 11.28 4.58 16.04
N ALA A 75 12.24 5.47 15.79
CA ALA A 75 13.67 5.17 15.85
C ALA A 75 14.14 5.01 17.31
N GLY A 76 13.46 5.62 18.28
CA GLY A 76 13.82 5.57 19.70
C GLY A 76 14.84 6.63 20.08
N SER A 77 16.00 6.69 19.41
CA SER A 77 16.99 7.76 19.56
C SER A 77 17.35 8.43 18.23
N VAL A 78 18.16 9.49 18.29
CA VAL A 78 18.74 10.17 17.12
C VAL A 78 20.06 9.52 16.66
N SER A 79 20.42 8.35 17.20
CA SER A 79 21.61 7.62 16.75
C SER A 79 21.47 7.17 15.29
N LYS A 80 22.60 7.06 14.60
CA LYS A 80 22.61 6.63 13.19
C LYS A 80 22.04 5.21 13.06
N GLU A 81 22.39 4.33 13.99
CA GLU A 81 21.97 2.93 14.00
C GLU A 81 20.46 2.79 14.13
N ASP A 82 19.85 3.60 15.00
CA ASP A 82 18.41 3.61 15.23
C ASP A 82 17.62 4.20 14.06
N LEU A 83 18.14 5.29 13.48
CA LEU A 83 17.57 5.86 12.26
C LEU A 83 17.65 4.86 11.10
N ASP A 84 18.81 4.24 10.87
CA ASP A 84 19.00 3.23 9.83
C ASP A 84 18.00 2.06 9.99
N LYS A 85 17.74 1.64 11.22
CA LYS A 85 16.74 0.61 11.52
C LYS A 85 15.32 1.08 11.16
N ALA A 86 14.94 2.30 11.52
CA ALA A 86 13.63 2.86 11.17
C ALA A 86 13.46 3.00 9.64
N PHE A 87 14.49 3.44 8.93
CA PHE A 87 14.47 3.53 7.46
C PHE A 87 14.39 2.16 6.78
N LYS A 88 15.06 1.13 7.31
CA LYS A 88 14.93 -0.24 6.82
C LYS A 88 13.50 -0.76 6.99
N GLN A 89 12.89 -0.51 8.14
CA GLN A 89 11.48 -0.87 8.37
C GLN A 89 10.54 -0.13 7.41
N PHE A 90 10.75 1.17 7.20
CA PHE A 90 10.01 1.95 6.22
C PHE A 90 10.12 1.36 4.82
N THR A 91 11.34 1.08 4.37
CA THR A 91 11.59 0.49 3.04
C THR A 91 10.90 -0.85 2.87
N ALA A 92 10.99 -1.74 3.86
CA ALA A 92 10.32 -3.03 3.82
C ALA A 92 8.80 -2.88 3.65
N ARG A 93 8.19 -1.92 4.36
CA ARG A 93 6.74 -1.64 4.25
C ARG A 93 6.36 -1.01 2.92
N MET A 94 7.18 -0.11 2.39
CA MET A 94 6.97 0.46 1.06
C MET A 94 6.96 -0.63 0.01
N VAL A 95 7.88 -1.59 0.08
CA VAL A 95 7.91 -2.74 -0.84
C VAL A 95 6.63 -3.58 -0.69
N GLU A 96 6.19 -3.91 0.53
CA GLU A 96 4.94 -4.64 0.76
C GLU A 96 3.71 -3.97 0.14
N LEU A 97 3.65 -2.64 0.14
CA LEU A 97 2.53 -1.87 -0.43
C LEU A 97 2.62 -1.72 -1.96
N LEU A 98 3.84 -1.70 -2.50
CA LEU A 98 4.09 -1.60 -3.94
C LEU A 98 4.04 -2.97 -4.64
N GLU A 99 4.25 -4.07 -3.90
CA GLU A 99 4.13 -5.42 -4.42
C GLU A 99 2.69 -5.71 -4.85
N VAL A 100 2.46 -5.65 -6.16
CA VAL A 100 1.23 -6.11 -6.78
C VAL A 100 1.14 -7.62 -6.61
N LYS A 101 0.36 -8.07 -5.62
CA LYS A 101 -0.04 -9.47 -5.54
C LYS A 101 -0.97 -9.78 -6.71
N ILE A 102 -0.42 -10.39 -7.77
CA ILE A 102 -1.23 -10.99 -8.82
C ILE A 102 -1.96 -12.18 -8.19
N VAL A 103 -3.16 -11.94 -7.69
CA VAL A 103 -4.06 -13.02 -7.29
C VAL A 103 -4.62 -13.62 -8.56
N SER A 104 -3.94 -14.62 -9.11
CA SER A 104 -4.53 -15.49 -10.10
C SER A 104 -5.70 -16.22 -9.43
N LYS A 105 -6.94 -15.85 -9.77
CA LYS A 105 -8.11 -16.63 -9.36
C LYS A 105 -7.94 -18.05 -9.93
N PRO A 106 -7.83 -19.10 -9.10
CA PRO A 106 -7.86 -20.47 -9.59
C PRO A 106 -9.30 -20.75 -10.03
N GLY A 107 -9.60 -20.60 -11.32
CA GLY A 107 -10.95 -20.86 -11.83
C GLY A 107 -11.25 -20.33 -13.23
N SER A 108 -10.48 -19.39 -13.77
CA SER A 108 -10.63 -18.95 -15.17
C SER A 108 -9.57 -19.61 -16.04
N GLN A 109 -9.73 -20.92 -16.29
CA GLN A 109 -9.13 -21.53 -17.48
C GLN A 109 -9.69 -20.81 -18.71
N PRO A 110 -8.87 -20.27 -19.63
CA PRO A 110 -9.34 -20.06 -20.98
C PRO A 110 -9.66 -21.45 -21.55
N ALA A 111 -10.91 -21.69 -21.93
CA ALA A 111 -11.35 -22.90 -22.59
C ALA A 111 -10.73 -22.97 -24.02
N MET A 112 -9.43 -23.25 -24.09
CA MET A 112 -8.67 -23.58 -25.29
C MET A 112 -8.89 -25.06 -25.66
N GLY A 113 -10.16 -25.50 -25.69
CA GLY A 113 -10.51 -26.91 -25.87
C GLY A 113 -11.62 -27.18 -26.88
N SER A 114 -12.33 -26.16 -27.38
CA SER A 114 -13.51 -26.36 -28.23
C SER A 114 -13.30 -26.06 -29.72
N VAL A 115 -12.17 -25.50 -30.15
CA VAL A 115 -11.98 -25.10 -31.56
C VAL A 115 -11.47 -26.25 -32.45
N LEU A 116 -10.95 -27.35 -31.89
CA LEU A 116 -10.34 -28.43 -32.68
C LEU A 116 -11.17 -29.73 -32.78
N ARG A 117 -12.43 -29.75 -32.36
CA ARG A 117 -13.33 -30.91 -32.57
C ARG A 117 -14.30 -30.76 -33.75
N GLY A 118 -14.30 -29.63 -34.46
CA GLY A 118 -15.20 -29.37 -35.59
C GLY A 118 -14.67 -29.77 -36.98
N MET A 119 -13.43 -30.26 -37.11
CA MET A 119 -12.79 -30.47 -38.43
C MET A 119 -12.28 -31.89 -38.69
N GLN A 120 -12.90 -32.92 -38.12
CA GLN A 120 -12.68 -34.31 -38.57
C GLN A 120 -13.98 -35.09 -38.67
N GLN A 121 -14.74 -34.80 -39.72
CA GLN A 121 -15.61 -35.78 -40.39
C GLN A 121 -15.93 -35.26 -41.80
N MET A 122 -14.99 -35.43 -42.72
CA MET A 122 -15.33 -35.58 -44.14
C MET A 122 -14.77 -36.93 -44.58
N THR A 123 -15.63 -37.93 -44.49
CA THR A 123 -15.43 -39.26 -45.08
C THR A 123 -15.48 -39.10 -46.59
N LEU A 124 -14.36 -39.31 -47.27
CA LEU A 124 -14.32 -39.43 -48.73
C LEU A 124 -14.54 -40.90 -49.08
N THR A 125 -15.78 -41.26 -49.37
CA THR A 125 -16.12 -42.48 -50.10
C THR A 125 -16.07 -42.19 -51.61
N GLY A 126 -15.12 -42.83 -52.29
CA GLY A 126 -15.11 -43.05 -53.74
C GLY A 126 -14.11 -44.20 -53.99
N GLY A 127 -14.44 -45.34 -54.58
CA GLY A 127 -15.47 -45.60 -55.59
C GLY A 127 -14.83 -45.44 -56.96
N GLY A 128 -14.15 -46.49 -57.44
CA GLY A 128 -13.46 -46.55 -58.73
C GLY A 128 -12.34 -47.57 -58.73
#